data_AF-A0A085FYT4-F1
#
_entry.id   AF-A0A085FYT4-F1
#
_cell.length_a   1.000
_cell.length_b   1.000
_cell.length_c   1.000
_cell.angle_alpha   90.00
_cell.angle_beta   90.00
_cell.angle_gamma   90.00
#
_symmetry.space_group_name_H-M   'P 1'
#
loop_
_entity.id
_entity.type
_entity.pdbx_description
1 polymer ?
#
loop_
_entity_poly.entity_id
_entity_poly.type
_entity_poly.pdbx_seq_one_letter_code
_entity_poly.pdbx_strand_id
1 'polypeptide(L)'
;MGYGNGSNADDGNTNYARGEAASRAIRALLDIAAADGNWSGLVRIKAWHDAGLARDGRPWGNVVNGYGAGAPLSDRGMPRLSRFSGVALLDAWIEGKAELAGMPVLGRIGQQSTTWGERSMTPGGLEALNPRDLPGLHRAAPIANESIVPRPMLFGRIEPGAGHGSSLALEAYYQSAFRPSALDACGTLWLMSDYLVEGCDRVMSGQPLVSDRARTALGVYQKRLPTLTPKAKEFGFGATWRPDEGLELGLYHARYHARTPLPGLRRTLRPGGPALRPGDPDGRNMAFFTEYAEGLRITAATFSRKRAGTSIHGEVSYRPALPFMLAPGDVLPPFLSATAPSLLRARADAVPPGGIFHGYDLYAMWQAQGGVRREWTLAAMELGFGAEVVGKRVRGLPDPSVLRYGRGDSFGAGCGEHARCGASVQPARLRDAAGLGLPAAPGWAAATAGARAGGQRQPAVRARREGMVGRPAAERGAQVRQPRAALRVPAALSGGAGLPALVGWGLQRGGGPGYGLGGARPALLGLQARRRCGSEGSRGGASLIGAAWSG
;
A
#
# COMPACT_ATOMS: atom_id res chain seq x y z
N MET A 1 5.57 2.92 15.67
CA MET A 1 6.68 3.13 14.72
C MET A 1 7.73 3.98 15.45
N GLY A 2 9.01 3.87 15.09
CA GLY A 2 10.11 4.27 15.99
C GLY A 2 10.59 5.71 15.85
N TYR A 3 10.97 6.33 16.98
CA TYR A 3 11.84 7.51 17.08
C TYR A 3 13.28 7.13 16.70
N GLY A 4 13.50 6.72 15.45
CA GLY A 4 14.83 6.38 14.95
C GLY A 4 15.55 7.60 14.37
N ASN A 5 16.80 7.43 13.95
CA ASN A 5 17.66 8.53 13.48
C ASN A 5 17.38 8.97 12.02
N GLY A 6 16.41 8.36 11.34
CA GLY A 6 16.06 8.71 9.96
C GLY A 6 14.84 9.64 9.88
N SER A 7 14.95 10.67 9.03
CA SER A 7 13.99 11.78 8.88
C SER A 7 13.05 11.64 7.68
N ASN A 8 12.90 10.44 7.10
CA ASN A 8 12.06 10.22 5.92
C ASN A 8 11.08 9.05 6.10
N ALA A 9 10.83 8.69 7.36
CA ALA A 9 9.86 7.67 7.75
C ALA A 9 9.35 7.91 9.19
N ASP A 10 9.32 9.18 9.62
CA ASP A 10 9.06 9.58 11.00
C ASP A 10 7.91 10.58 11.12
N ASP A 11 7.43 11.20 10.03
CA ASP A 11 6.31 12.17 10.07
C ASP A 11 5.07 11.58 10.78
N GLY A 12 4.79 10.29 10.57
CA GLY A 12 3.69 9.59 11.23
C GLY A 12 3.82 9.50 12.76
N ASN A 13 5.03 9.42 13.31
CA ASN A 13 5.23 9.46 14.77
C ASN A 13 5.19 10.90 15.31
N THR A 14 5.64 11.86 14.52
CA THR A 14 5.66 13.27 14.91
C THR A 14 4.26 13.91 14.85
N ASN A 15 3.35 13.35 14.05
CA ASN A 15 1.98 13.84 13.90
C ASN A 15 0.95 13.20 14.85
N TYR A 16 1.28 12.10 15.54
CA TYR A 16 0.29 11.33 16.32
C TYR A 16 0.81 11.00 17.71
N ALA A 17 0.07 11.43 18.72
CA ALA A 17 0.31 11.01 20.09
C ALA A 17 -0.29 9.62 20.38
N ARG A 18 0.21 8.97 21.43
CA ARG A 18 -0.36 7.69 21.89
C ARG A 18 -1.83 7.89 22.28
N GLY A 19 -2.71 7.04 21.75
CA GLY A 19 -4.15 7.10 22.02
C GLY A 19 -4.92 8.08 21.15
N GLU A 20 -4.25 8.83 20.27
CA GLU A 20 -4.91 9.73 19.33
C GLU A 20 -5.58 8.97 18.18
N ALA A 21 -6.70 9.50 17.68
CA ALA A 21 -7.42 8.90 16.57
C ALA A 21 -6.63 9.05 15.26
N ALA A 22 -6.26 7.91 14.66
CA ALA A 22 -5.57 7.84 13.38
C ALA A 22 -6.47 8.16 12.17
N SER A 23 -7.78 7.95 12.32
CA SER A 23 -8.77 8.11 11.25
C SER A 23 -10.14 8.40 11.87
N ARG A 24 -10.91 9.29 11.24
CA ARG A 24 -12.32 9.55 11.56
C ARG A 24 -13.10 9.65 10.25
N ALA A 25 -13.44 8.49 9.69
CA ALA A 25 -13.99 8.37 8.36
C ALA A 25 -15.45 7.92 8.30
N ILE A 26 -16.19 8.50 7.36
CA ILE A 26 -17.46 7.97 6.85
C ILE A 26 -17.18 7.34 5.49
N ARG A 27 -17.81 6.20 5.21
CA ARG A 27 -17.64 5.43 3.98
C ARG A 27 -18.95 4.88 3.47
N ALA A 28 -19.04 4.75 2.16
CA ALA A 28 -20.12 4.07 1.48
C ALA A 28 -19.56 3.15 0.39
N LEU A 29 -20.12 1.95 0.28
CA LEU A 29 -19.84 1.00 -0.78
C LEU A 29 -21.17 0.64 -1.45
N LEU A 30 -21.27 0.88 -2.76
CA LEU A 30 -22.45 0.60 -3.57
C LEU A 30 -22.12 -0.49 -4.58
N ASP A 31 -22.83 -1.62 -4.48
CA ASP A 31 -22.72 -2.75 -5.40
C ASP A 31 -24.01 -2.83 -6.22
N ILE A 32 -23.88 -2.72 -7.55
CA ILE A 32 -24.98 -2.88 -8.51
C ILE A 32 -24.66 -4.11 -9.35
N ALA A 33 -25.43 -5.17 -9.16
CA ALA A 33 -25.30 -6.41 -9.93
C ALA A 33 -26.55 -6.62 -10.78
N ALA A 34 -26.35 -7.10 -12.00
CA ALA A 34 -27.42 -7.51 -12.90
C ALA A 34 -27.07 -8.87 -13.51
N ALA A 35 -28.09 -9.69 -13.76
CA ALA A 35 -27.94 -10.96 -14.46
C ALA A 35 -29.16 -11.17 -15.35
N ASP A 36 -28.91 -11.63 -16.57
CA ASP A 36 -29.94 -11.98 -17.54
C ASP A 36 -29.45 -13.16 -18.38
N GLY A 37 -30.16 -14.29 -18.28
CA GLY A 37 -29.76 -15.56 -18.88
C GLY A 37 -28.31 -15.93 -18.56
N ASN A 38 -27.49 -15.99 -19.62
CA ASN A 38 -26.08 -16.36 -19.57
C ASN A 38 -25.13 -15.19 -19.27
N TRP A 39 -25.64 -13.99 -19.09
CA TRP A 39 -24.86 -12.78 -18.86
C TRP A 39 -25.03 -12.29 -17.43
N SER A 40 -23.95 -11.78 -16.86
CA SER A 40 -23.99 -11.05 -15.58
C SER A 40 -23.00 -9.89 -15.59
N GLY A 41 -23.24 -8.90 -14.75
CA GLY A 41 -22.35 -7.78 -14.58
C GLY A 41 -22.39 -7.22 -13.17
N LEU A 42 -21.29 -6.56 -12.79
CA LEU A 42 -21.15 -5.89 -11.50
C LEU A 42 -20.50 -4.53 -11.71
N VAL A 43 -21.07 -3.52 -11.05
CA VAL A 43 -20.44 -2.23 -10.82
C VAL A 43 -20.34 -2.01 -9.31
N ARG A 44 -19.13 -1.73 -8.83
CA ARG A 44 -18.86 -1.40 -7.42
C ARG A 44 -18.23 -0.03 -7.30
N ILE A 45 -18.88 0.85 -6.56
CA ILE A 45 -18.43 2.22 -6.32
C ILE A 45 -18.16 2.40 -4.83
N LYS A 46 -17.00 2.96 -4.51
CA LYS A 46 -16.58 3.32 -3.16
C LYS A 46 -16.58 4.84 -3.03
N ALA A 47 -17.13 5.36 -1.94
CA ALA A 47 -17.01 6.76 -1.54
C ALA A 47 -16.52 6.86 -0.09
N TRP A 48 -15.68 7.85 0.22
CA TRP A 48 -15.19 8.07 1.57
C TRP A 48 -14.90 9.55 1.84
N HIS A 49 -14.99 9.92 3.13
CA HIS A 49 -14.54 11.18 3.66
C HIS A 49 -13.95 10.94 5.06
N ASP A 50 -12.64 11.14 5.20
CA ASP A 50 -11.94 11.11 6.49
C ASP A 50 -11.75 12.52 7.03
N ALA A 51 -12.64 12.93 7.94
CA ALA A 51 -12.59 14.25 8.54
C ALA A 51 -11.37 14.41 9.46
N GLY A 52 -10.90 13.33 10.07
CA GLY A 52 -9.75 13.36 10.97
C GLY A 52 -8.42 13.55 10.25
N LEU A 53 -8.31 13.06 9.02
CA LEU A 53 -7.16 13.33 8.16
C LEU A 53 -7.27 14.70 7.45
N ALA A 54 -8.48 15.09 7.04
CA ALA A 54 -8.70 16.29 6.23
C ALA A 54 -8.79 17.60 7.03
N ARG A 55 -9.13 17.55 8.32
CA ARG A 55 -9.45 18.75 9.12
C ARG A 55 -8.70 18.87 10.43
N ASP A 56 -8.26 17.77 11.03
CA ASP A 56 -7.57 17.84 12.32
C ASP A 56 -6.14 18.35 12.09
N GLY A 57 -5.78 19.41 12.82
CA GLY A 57 -4.44 19.95 12.82
C GLY A 57 -3.43 18.93 13.33
N ARG A 58 -2.27 18.83 12.68
CA ARG A 58 -1.21 17.94 13.11
C ARG A 58 0.02 18.73 13.57
N PRO A 59 0.69 18.34 14.67
CA PRO A 59 1.82 19.10 15.22
C PRO A 59 2.94 19.38 14.22
N TRP A 60 3.17 18.47 13.28
CA TRP A 60 4.26 18.55 12.32
C TRP A 60 3.83 18.94 10.91
N GLY A 61 2.76 18.33 10.40
CA GLY A 61 2.31 18.49 9.02
C GLY A 61 2.93 17.43 8.10
N ASN A 62 2.93 17.68 6.79
CA ASN A 62 3.58 16.81 5.82
C ASN A 62 4.24 17.62 4.70
N VAL A 63 5.03 16.96 3.86
CA VAL A 63 5.74 17.61 2.76
C VAL A 63 4.83 18.47 1.85
N VAL A 64 3.60 18.00 1.62
CA VAL A 64 2.63 18.62 0.70
C VAL A 64 2.06 19.93 1.25
N ASN A 65 1.89 20.05 2.57
CA ASN A 65 1.49 21.29 3.23
C ASN A 65 2.69 22.16 3.66
N GLY A 66 3.92 21.76 3.31
CA GLY A 66 5.15 22.46 3.68
C GLY A 66 5.54 22.29 5.15
N TYR A 67 5.11 21.20 5.80
CA TYR A 67 5.28 20.96 7.23
C TYR A 67 4.67 22.06 8.10
N GLY A 68 3.44 22.46 7.76
CA GLY A 68 2.70 23.48 8.52
C GLY A 68 2.26 22.95 9.90
N ALA A 69 2.99 23.30 10.96
CA ALA A 69 2.65 22.92 12.33
C ALA A 69 1.24 23.40 12.71
N GLY A 70 0.46 22.49 13.28
CA GLY A 70 -0.92 22.75 13.72
C GLY A 70 -1.93 22.84 12.57
N ALA A 71 -1.48 22.81 11.31
CA ALA A 71 -2.37 22.78 10.15
C ALA A 71 -2.82 21.34 9.84
N PRO A 72 -3.97 21.16 9.18
CA PRO A 72 -4.34 19.86 8.63
C PRO A 72 -3.32 19.36 7.61
N LEU A 73 -3.20 18.04 7.49
CA LEU A 73 -2.40 17.44 6.42
C LEU A 73 -2.96 17.81 5.05
N SER A 74 -2.14 17.71 4.01
CA SER A 74 -2.57 17.88 2.62
C SER A 74 -2.32 16.61 1.81
N ASP A 75 -3.32 16.19 1.03
CA ASP A 75 -3.26 15.07 0.09
C ASP A 75 -3.20 15.53 -1.38
N ARG A 76 -2.91 16.81 -1.60
CA ARG A 76 -2.85 17.40 -2.94
C ARG A 76 -1.81 16.69 -3.80
N GLY A 77 -2.20 16.36 -5.03
CA GLY A 77 -1.32 15.66 -5.98
C GLY A 77 -1.24 14.14 -5.76
N MET A 78 -1.87 13.60 -4.71
CA MET A 78 -1.84 12.16 -4.47
C MET A 78 -2.82 11.37 -5.36
N PRO A 79 -2.56 10.07 -5.60
CA PRO A 79 -3.48 9.17 -6.27
C PRO A 79 -4.83 9.11 -5.56
N ARG A 80 -5.89 8.91 -6.35
CA ARG A 80 -7.29 8.97 -5.88
C ARG A 80 -7.54 8.18 -4.59
N LEU A 81 -7.09 6.93 -4.49
CA LEU A 81 -7.33 6.06 -3.33
C LEU A 81 -6.54 6.46 -2.07
N SER A 82 -5.43 7.19 -2.24
CA SER A 82 -4.59 7.69 -1.15
C SER A 82 -5.12 8.99 -0.53
N ARG A 83 -6.09 9.65 -1.18
CA ARG A 83 -6.68 10.90 -0.69
C ARG A 83 -7.55 10.71 0.55
N PHE A 84 -7.70 11.76 1.35
CA PHE A 84 -8.54 11.78 2.55
C PHE A 84 -10.03 11.71 2.21
N SER A 85 -10.41 12.14 1.02
CA SER A 85 -11.79 12.06 0.52
C SER A 85 -11.82 11.70 -0.96
N GLY A 86 -12.85 10.98 -1.38
CA GLY A 86 -13.01 10.66 -2.80
C GLY A 86 -14.13 9.69 -3.12
N VAL A 87 -14.28 9.46 -4.42
CA VAL A 87 -15.15 8.42 -5.00
C VAL A 87 -14.33 7.65 -6.03
N ALA A 88 -14.33 6.32 -5.96
CA ALA A 88 -13.60 5.44 -6.86
C ALA A 88 -14.47 4.29 -7.36
N LEU A 89 -14.30 3.96 -8.64
CA LEU A 89 -14.81 2.72 -9.23
C LEU A 89 -13.86 1.59 -8.84
N LEU A 90 -14.35 0.58 -8.13
CA LEU A 90 -13.59 -0.60 -7.76
C LEU A 90 -13.78 -1.69 -8.80
N ASP A 91 -14.96 -2.29 -8.89
CA ASP A 91 -15.27 -3.33 -9.87
C ASP A 91 -16.19 -2.77 -10.96
N ALA A 92 -15.94 -3.18 -12.20
CA ALA A 92 -16.79 -2.87 -13.35
C ALA A 92 -16.53 -3.91 -14.43
N TRP A 93 -17.31 -4.97 -14.45
CA TRP A 93 -17.11 -6.08 -15.37
C TRP A 93 -18.44 -6.65 -15.87
N ILE A 94 -18.35 -7.28 -17.04
CA ILE A 94 -19.39 -8.12 -17.63
C ILE A 94 -18.82 -9.52 -17.84
N GLU A 95 -19.65 -10.52 -17.59
CA GLU A 95 -19.35 -11.93 -17.71
C GLU A 95 -20.41 -12.62 -18.56
N GLY A 96 -19.95 -13.47 -19.47
CA GLY A 96 -20.78 -14.39 -20.24
C GLY A 96 -20.41 -15.83 -19.95
N LYS A 97 -21.42 -16.70 -19.90
CA LYS A 97 -21.28 -18.15 -19.78
C LYS A 97 -21.83 -18.83 -21.02
N ALA A 98 -21.21 -19.92 -21.43
CA ALA A 98 -21.70 -20.75 -22.51
C ALA A 98 -21.28 -22.20 -22.29
N GLU A 99 -21.79 -23.08 -23.14
CA GLU A 99 -21.36 -24.46 -23.24
C GLU A 99 -20.77 -24.68 -24.62
N LEU A 100 -19.52 -25.13 -24.70
CA LEU A 100 -18.82 -25.39 -25.96
C LEU A 100 -18.36 -26.85 -25.99
N ALA A 101 -18.88 -27.63 -26.92
CA ALA A 101 -18.60 -29.05 -27.05
C ALA A 101 -18.81 -29.83 -25.72
N GLY A 102 -19.90 -29.54 -25.01
CA GLY A 102 -20.20 -30.16 -23.71
C GLY A 102 -19.41 -29.61 -22.52
N MET A 103 -18.54 -28.61 -22.74
CA MET A 103 -17.73 -28.01 -21.67
C MET A 103 -18.28 -26.64 -21.27
N PRO A 104 -18.55 -26.40 -19.97
CA PRO A 104 -18.83 -25.07 -19.48
C PRO A 104 -17.66 -24.12 -19.71
N VAL A 105 -17.94 -22.96 -20.29
CA VAL A 105 -16.98 -21.89 -20.53
C VAL A 105 -17.50 -20.57 -19.96
N LEU A 106 -16.58 -19.77 -19.43
CA LEU A 106 -16.85 -18.46 -18.84
C LEU A 106 -15.82 -17.47 -19.36
N GLY A 107 -16.30 -16.33 -19.85
CA GLY A 107 -15.47 -15.19 -20.22
C GLY A 107 -15.91 -13.95 -19.44
N ARG A 108 -14.95 -13.21 -18.88
CA ARG A 108 -15.22 -11.97 -18.15
C ARG A 108 -14.24 -10.88 -18.57
N ILE A 109 -14.76 -9.70 -18.87
CA ILE A 109 -13.98 -8.52 -19.25
C ILE A 109 -14.33 -7.34 -18.35
N GLY A 110 -13.31 -6.56 -17.98
CA GLY A 110 -13.48 -5.31 -17.23
C GLY A 110 -12.54 -5.21 -16.04
N GLN A 111 -12.84 -4.27 -15.14
CA GLN A 111 -12.07 -4.03 -13.92
C GLN A 111 -12.50 -5.03 -12.84
N GLN A 112 -11.61 -5.95 -12.48
CA GLN A 112 -11.90 -7.11 -11.61
C GLN A 112 -10.65 -7.54 -10.82
N SER A 113 -10.80 -8.43 -9.85
CA SER A 113 -9.70 -9.06 -9.12
C SER A 113 -9.58 -10.55 -9.46
N THR A 114 -8.38 -11.10 -9.33
CA THR A 114 -8.14 -12.54 -9.51
C THR A 114 -8.24 -13.22 -8.14
N THR A 115 -8.96 -14.33 -8.03
CA THR A 115 -9.07 -15.07 -6.76
C THR A 115 -8.47 -16.44 -6.94
N TRP A 116 -7.16 -16.56 -6.69
CA TRP A 116 -6.41 -17.81 -6.83
C TRP A 116 -5.83 -18.22 -5.48
N GLY A 117 -6.06 -19.47 -5.10
CA GLY A 117 -5.74 -19.97 -3.77
C GLY A 117 -6.70 -19.48 -2.68
N GLU A 118 -6.49 -19.95 -1.46
CA GLU A 118 -7.22 -19.49 -0.28
C GLU A 118 -6.58 -18.23 0.33
N ARG A 119 -7.42 -17.39 0.95
CA ARG A 119 -6.94 -16.14 1.56
C ARG A 119 -6.12 -16.42 2.82
N SER A 120 -4.83 -16.09 2.73
CA SER A 120 -3.88 -16.09 3.85
C SER A 120 -4.11 -14.90 4.78
N MET A 121 -3.82 -15.07 6.08
CA MET A 121 -3.76 -13.96 7.04
C MET A 121 -2.46 -13.16 6.87
N THR A 122 -1.45 -13.79 6.30
CA THR A 122 -0.14 -13.19 6.05
C THR A 122 -0.01 -12.72 4.60
N PRO A 123 0.40 -11.48 4.34
CA PRO A 123 0.62 -11.02 2.98
C PRO A 123 1.71 -11.80 2.24
N GLY A 124 1.44 -12.17 0.98
CA GLY A 124 2.41 -12.83 0.12
C GLY A 124 1.72 -13.75 -0.89
N GLY A 125 2.47 -14.76 -1.35
CA GLY A 125 1.91 -15.84 -2.14
C GLY A 125 1.18 -15.41 -3.41
N LEU A 126 0.13 -16.13 -3.78
CA LEU A 126 -0.76 -15.79 -4.89
C LEU A 126 -1.53 -14.49 -4.66
N GLU A 127 -1.87 -14.18 -3.41
CA GLU A 127 -2.59 -12.95 -3.05
C GLU A 127 -1.82 -11.68 -3.41
N ALA A 128 -0.49 -11.73 -3.46
CA ALA A 128 0.34 -10.62 -3.90
C ALA A 128 0.23 -10.28 -5.39
N LEU A 129 -0.47 -11.10 -6.20
CA LEU A 129 -0.88 -10.72 -7.55
C LEU A 129 -1.88 -9.57 -7.55
N ASN A 130 -2.66 -9.42 -6.47
CA ASN A 130 -3.68 -8.41 -6.34
C ASN A 130 -3.15 -7.16 -5.60
N PRO A 131 -3.20 -5.96 -6.20
CA PRO A 131 -2.88 -4.74 -5.50
C PRO A 131 -3.92 -4.46 -4.41
N ARG A 132 -3.49 -3.75 -3.38
CA ARG A 132 -4.27 -3.48 -2.17
C ARG A 132 -4.53 -2.00 -1.98
N ASP A 133 -5.69 -1.68 -1.40
CA ASP A 133 -6.01 -0.34 -0.90
C ASP A 133 -5.68 -0.27 0.60
N LEU A 134 -4.41 0.02 0.93
CA LEU A 134 -3.96 0.14 2.32
C LEU A 134 -4.68 1.28 3.08
N PRO A 135 -4.86 2.48 2.49
CA PRO A 135 -5.69 3.51 3.09
C PRO A 135 -7.11 3.03 3.40
N GLY A 136 -7.69 2.19 2.54
CA GLY A 136 -8.99 1.55 2.79
C GLY A 136 -8.99 0.68 4.05
N LEU A 137 -7.94 -0.12 4.25
CA LEU A 137 -7.79 -0.98 5.42
C LEU A 137 -7.54 -0.21 6.72
N HIS A 138 -6.82 0.91 6.64
CA HIS A 138 -6.41 1.69 7.80
C HIS A 138 -7.44 2.75 8.24
N ARG A 139 -8.39 3.12 7.36
CA ARG A 139 -9.52 3.99 7.73
C ARG A 139 -10.45 3.28 8.73
N ALA A 140 -11.06 4.05 9.63
CA ALA A 140 -11.95 3.56 10.68
C ALA A 140 -13.16 2.77 10.14
N ALA A 141 -13.33 1.51 10.57
CA ALA A 141 -14.37 0.52 10.17
C ALA A 141 -14.20 -0.14 8.77
N PRO A 142 -13.06 -0.84 8.51
CA PRO A 142 -12.72 -1.34 7.17
C PRO A 142 -13.75 -2.33 6.63
N ILE A 143 -14.10 -2.19 5.35
CA ILE A 143 -15.01 -3.09 4.65
C ILE A 143 -14.15 -4.09 3.88
N ALA A 144 -14.30 -5.40 4.14
CA ALA A 144 -13.43 -6.43 3.55
C ALA A 144 -13.34 -6.36 2.01
N ASN A 145 -14.43 -6.00 1.35
CA ASN A 145 -14.55 -5.92 -0.12
C ASN A 145 -13.92 -4.65 -0.74
N GLU A 146 -13.44 -3.71 0.06
CA GLU A 146 -12.78 -2.50 -0.46
C GLU A 146 -11.24 -2.60 -0.46
N SER A 147 -10.69 -3.69 0.09
CA SER A 147 -9.26 -3.85 0.35
C SER A 147 -8.43 -4.16 -0.89
N ILE A 148 -9.07 -4.52 -2.00
CA ILE A 148 -8.43 -4.90 -3.26
C ILE A 148 -8.62 -3.77 -4.26
N VAL A 149 -7.56 -3.44 -5.00
CA VAL A 149 -7.63 -2.53 -6.15
C VAL A 149 -7.84 -3.37 -7.41
N PRO A 150 -9.04 -3.38 -8.01
CA PRO A 150 -9.32 -4.23 -9.14
C PRO A 150 -8.69 -3.65 -10.41
N ARG A 151 -8.41 -4.52 -11.39
CA ARG A 151 -7.57 -4.21 -12.55
C ARG A 151 -8.30 -4.55 -13.84
N PRO A 152 -8.16 -3.73 -14.89
CA PRO A 152 -8.81 -4.02 -16.16
C PRO A 152 -8.14 -5.23 -16.83
N MET A 153 -8.88 -6.33 -16.92
CA MET A 153 -8.39 -7.59 -17.49
C MET A 153 -9.47 -8.33 -18.26
N LEU A 154 -9.01 -9.17 -19.18
CA LEU A 154 -9.76 -10.29 -19.73
C LEU A 154 -9.47 -11.52 -18.88
N PHE A 155 -10.50 -12.26 -18.53
CA PHE A 155 -10.44 -13.51 -17.79
C PHE A 155 -11.25 -14.58 -18.53
N GLY A 156 -10.72 -15.79 -18.58
CA GLY A 156 -11.38 -16.94 -19.19
C GLY A 156 -11.25 -18.17 -18.29
N ARG A 157 -12.29 -18.98 -18.26
CA ARG A 157 -12.32 -20.27 -17.54
C ARG A 157 -13.05 -21.31 -18.37
N ILE A 158 -12.50 -22.52 -18.41
CA ILE A 158 -13.14 -23.70 -19.01
C ILE A 158 -13.14 -24.85 -18.01
N GLU A 159 -14.18 -25.68 -18.04
CA GLU A 159 -14.34 -26.79 -17.09
C GLU A 159 -14.52 -28.14 -17.82
N PRO A 160 -13.44 -28.74 -18.35
CA PRO A 160 -13.53 -30.06 -18.97
C PRO A 160 -14.00 -31.14 -17.98
N GLY A 161 -14.94 -31.97 -18.41
CA GLY A 161 -15.43 -33.12 -17.62
C GLY A 161 -16.37 -32.76 -16.46
N ALA A 162 -16.88 -31.53 -16.40
CA ALA A 162 -17.88 -31.14 -15.41
C ALA A 162 -19.05 -32.15 -15.35
N GLY A 163 -19.48 -32.51 -14.14
CA GLY A 163 -20.58 -33.47 -13.92
C GLY A 163 -20.17 -34.94 -13.71
N HIS A 164 -18.89 -35.29 -13.78
CA HIS A 164 -18.40 -36.69 -13.66
C HIS A 164 -17.79 -37.02 -12.28
N GLY A 165 -18.30 -36.43 -11.21
CA GLY A 165 -17.81 -36.65 -9.83
C GLY A 165 -16.47 -35.95 -9.49
N SER A 166 -15.62 -35.70 -10.47
CA SER A 166 -14.46 -34.80 -10.38
C SER A 166 -14.63 -33.60 -11.32
N SER A 167 -14.01 -32.46 -10.98
CA SER A 167 -14.00 -31.29 -11.86
C SER A 167 -12.59 -30.72 -12.02
N LEU A 168 -12.23 -30.38 -13.25
CA LEU A 168 -11.02 -29.65 -13.58
C LEU A 168 -11.45 -28.30 -14.15
N ALA A 169 -10.95 -27.22 -13.59
CA ALA A 169 -11.10 -25.87 -14.12
C ALA A 169 -9.75 -25.37 -14.61
N LEU A 170 -9.70 -24.92 -15.86
CA LEU A 170 -8.54 -24.24 -16.42
C LEU A 170 -8.89 -22.77 -16.59
N GLU A 171 -8.04 -21.89 -16.06
CA GLU A 171 -8.26 -20.45 -16.01
C GLU A 171 -7.09 -19.71 -16.63
N ALA A 172 -7.38 -18.56 -17.24
CA ALA A 172 -6.36 -17.65 -17.70
C ALA A 172 -6.83 -16.20 -17.54
N TYR A 173 -5.88 -15.29 -17.32
CA TYR A 173 -6.14 -13.86 -17.41
C TYR A 173 -5.08 -13.14 -18.21
N TYR A 174 -5.49 -12.03 -18.82
CA TYR A 174 -4.63 -11.06 -19.45
C TYR A 174 -5.00 -9.65 -18.96
N GLN A 175 -4.06 -8.96 -18.33
CA GLN A 175 -4.29 -7.64 -17.78
C GLN A 175 -3.89 -6.56 -18.81
N SER A 176 -4.85 -5.68 -19.11
CA SER A 176 -4.70 -4.65 -20.14
C SER A 176 -3.92 -3.42 -19.67
N ALA A 177 -4.04 -3.06 -18.39
CA ALA A 177 -3.37 -1.90 -17.80
C ALA A 177 -2.86 -2.18 -16.39
N PHE A 178 -1.70 -1.62 -16.06
CA PHE A 178 -1.09 -1.72 -14.73
C PHE A 178 -1.87 -0.89 -13.70
N ARG A 179 -2.04 -1.45 -12.51
CA ARG A 179 -2.58 -0.76 -11.32
C ARG A 179 -1.71 -1.09 -10.12
N PRO A 180 -1.14 -0.09 -9.41
CA PRO A 180 -0.40 -0.32 -8.19
C PRO A 180 -1.34 -0.44 -6.98
N SER A 181 -0.79 -0.90 -5.86
CA SER A 181 -1.41 -0.75 -4.54
C SER A 181 -1.48 0.72 -4.17
N ALA A 182 -2.57 1.13 -3.52
CA ALA A 182 -2.66 2.44 -2.90
C ALA A 182 -1.93 2.40 -1.55
N LEU A 183 -1.11 3.41 -1.31
CA LEU A 183 -0.36 3.60 -0.07
C LEU A 183 -0.98 4.76 0.73
N ASP A 184 -0.82 4.72 2.05
CA ASP A 184 -1.22 5.81 2.96
C ASP A 184 -0.53 7.12 2.61
N ALA A 185 -1.19 8.25 2.83
CA ALA A 185 -0.64 9.57 2.50
C ALA A 185 0.55 9.95 3.39
N CYS A 186 1.48 10.77 2.88
CA CYS A 186 2.58 11.26 3.72
C CYS A 186 2.11 12.02 4.95
N GLY A 187 2.78 11.78 6.09
CA GLY A 187 2.44 12.31 7.40
C GLY A 187 1.31 11.60 8.15
N THR A 188 0.65 10.60 7.56
CA THR A 188 -0.35 9.77 8.27
C THR A 188 0.32 8.68 9.12
N LEU A 189 -0.39 8.20 10.16
CA LEU A 189 0.18 7.25 11.14
C LEU A 189 0.72 5.96 10.52
N TRP A 190 0.05 5.44 9.48
CA TRP A 190 0.34 4.12 8.91
C TRP A 190 1.38 4.15 7.79
N LEU A 191 1.83 5.34 7.41
CA LEU A 191 2.81 5.49 6.37
C LEU A 191 4.19 4.96 6.82
N MET A 192 4.83 4.19 5.94
CA MET A 192 6.17 3.63 6.16
C MET A 192 7.33 4.47 5.62
N SER A 193 7.04 5.48 4.79
CA SER A 193 8.03 6.37 4.18
C SER A 193 7.38 7.66 3.71
N ASP A 194 8.01 8.78 4.01
CA ASP A 194 7.49 10.14 3.75
C ASP A 194 7.54 10.56 2.28
N TYR A 195 8.07 9.70 1.39
CA TYR A 195 8.32 10.04 -0.02
C TYR A 195 7.88 8.99 -1.04
N LEU A 196 7.52 7.75 -0.65
CA LEU A 196 7.19 6.69 -1.62
C LEU A 196 5.90 6.97 -2.39
N VAL A 197 4.93 7.65 -1.79
CA VAL A 197 3.63 7.92 -2.40
C VAL A 197 3.75 9.06 -3.40
N GLU A 198 3.12 8.92 -4.57
CA GLU A 198 3.02 10.01 -5.53
C GLU A 198 2.30 11.22 -4.89
N GLY A 199 2.79 12.43 -5.16
CA GLY A 199 2.40 13.65 -4.45
C GLY A 199 3.31 14.00 -3.28
N CYS A 200 3.97 13.01 -2.65
CA CYS A 200 5.03 13.26 -1.68
C CYS A 200 6.35 13.45 -2.44
N ASP A 201 6.79 14.71 -2.55
CA ASP A 201 7.68 15.17 -3.63
C ASP A 201 9.12 15.47 -3.20
N ARG A 202 9.47 15.17 -1.94
CA ARG A 202 10.81 15.46 -1.37
C ARG A 202 11.36 14.29 -0.59
N VAL A 203 12.68 14.10 -0.71
CA VAL A 203 13.49 13.34 0.25
C VAL A 203 14.43 14.31 0.96
N MET A 204 14.48 14.18 2.27
CA MET A 204 15.24 15.03 3.19
C MET A 204 16.53 14.32 3.59
N SER A 205 17.64 14.68 2.95
CA SER A 205 18.94 14.07 3.24
C SER A 205 20.12 15.01 2.91
N GLY A 206 21.29 14.79 3.54
CA GLY A 206 22.52 15.57 3.29
C GLY A 206 22.76 16.69 4.32
N GLN A 207 23.49 17.75 3.91
CA GLN A 207 23.74 18.93 4.75
C GLN A 207 22.89 20.13 4.27
N PRO A 208 22.51 21.07 5.15
CA PRO A 208 22.73 21.07 6.60
C PRO A 208 21.80 20.07 7.33
N LEU A 209 22.23 19.63 8.52
CA LEU A 209 21.41 18.81 9.43
C LEU A 209 20.44 19.71 10.22
N VAL A 210 19.38 20.14 9.54
CA VAL A 210 18.28 20.92 10.11
C VAL A 210 16.95 20.19 9.85
N SER A 211 15.90 20.67 10.50
CA SER A 211 14.54 20.13 10.34
C SER A 211 14.06 20.16 8.89
N ASP A 212 13.12 19.28 8.53
CA ASP A 212 12.58 19.21 7.16
C ASP A 212 11.83 20.49 6.75
N ARG A 213 11.21 21.17 7.71
CA ARG A 213 10.66 22.52 7.54
C ARG A 213 11.75 23.51 7.14
N ALA A 214 12.89 23.52 7.84
CA ALA A 214 14.00 24.41 7.52
C ALA A 214 14.64 24.04 6.18
N ARG A 215 14.80 22.75 5.86
CA ARG A 215 15.29 22.28 4.55
C ARG A 215 14.39 22.71 3.41
N THR A 216 13.08 22.60 3.60
CA THR A 216 12.07 23.07 2.66
C THR A 216 12.25 24.56 2.38
N ALA A 217 12.37 25.39 3.42
CA ALA A 217 12.57 26.83 3.29
C ALA A 217 13.91 27.19 2.60
N LEU A 218 14.97 26.43 2.88
CA LEU A 218 16.29 26.59 2.24
C LEU A 218 16.35 26.03 0.81
N GLY A 219 15.36 25.25 0.37
CA GLY A 219 15.39 24.57 -0.93
C GLY A 219 16.44 23.45 -1.01
N VAL A 220 16.74 22.75 0.09
CA VAL A 220 17.76 21.70 0.17
C VAL A 220 17.13 20.32 0.41
N TYR A 221 16.69 19.70 -0.69
CA TYR A 221 16.06 18.38 -0.71
C TYR A 221 16.21 17.75 -2.10
N GLN A 222 16.02 16.43 -2.21
CA GLN A 222 15.90 15.79 -3.52
C GLN A 222 14.46 15.95 -4.02
N LYS A 223 14.30 16.46 -5.23
CA LYS A 223 13.00 16.53 -5.90
C LYS A 223 12.61 15.15 -6.44
N ARG A 224 11.31 14.91 -6.51
CA ARG A 224 10.73 13.75 -7.19
C ARG A 224 10.77 13.91 -8.72
N LEU A 225 11.25 12.90 -9.43
CA LEU A 225 11.06 12.71 -10.87
C LEU A 225 9.82 11.84 -11.13
N PRO A 226 9.31 11.79 -12.37
CA PRO A 226 8.20 10.93 -12.72
C PRO A 226 8.44 9.46 -12.35
N THR A 227 7.38 8.80 -11.86
CA THR A 227 7.39 7.38 -11.54
C THR A 227 7.61 6.55 -12.81
N LEU A 228 8.51 5.58 -12.76
CA LEU A 228 8.69 4.63 -13.87
C LEU A 228 7.62 3.54 -13.77
N THR A 229 6.63 3.62 -14.67
CA THR A 229 5.54 2.65 -14.76
C THR A 229 5.91 1.48 -15.67
N PRO A 230 5.58 0.23 -15.30
CA PRO A 230 5.82 -0.94 -16.12
C PRO A 230 5.14 -0.85 -17.50
N LYS A 231 5.79 -1.38 -18.54
CA LYS A 231 5.26 -1.39 -19.92
C LYS A 231 4.84 -2.78 -20.40
N ALA A 232 5.43 -3.83 -19.85
CA ALA A 232 5.11 -5.21 -20.18
C ALA A 232 3.66 -5.59 -19.85
N LYS A 233 3.22 -6.68 -20.47
CA LYS A 233 1.91 -7.27 -20.24
C LYS A 233 1.97 -8.26 -19.07
N GLU A 234 0.91 -8.26 -18.27
CA GLU A 234 0.70 -9.20 -17.18
C GLU A 234 -0.34 -10.25 -17.61
N PHE A 235 -0.07 -11.50 -17.29
CA PHE A 235 -0.94 -12.62 -17.61
C PHE A 235 -0.71 -13.75 -16.61
N GLY A 236 -1.66 -14.67 -16.53
CA GLY A 236 -1.47 -15.89 -15.78
C GLY A 236 -2.36 -17.02 -16.25
N PHE A 237 -2.00 -18.21 -15.80
CA PHE A 237 -2.72 -19.47 -16.03
C PHE A 237 -2.93 -20.18 -14.69
N GLY A 238 -4.07 -20.81 -14.54
CA GLY A 238 -4.45 -21.60 -13.36
C GLY A 238 -5.08 -22.91 -13.79
N ALA A 239 -4.82 -23.95 -13.02
CA ALA A 239 -5.53 -25.21 -13.08
C ALA A 239 -6.00 -25.55 -11.67
N THR A 240 -7.30 -25.76 -11.50
CA THR A 240 -7.92 -26.13 -10.23
C THR A 240 -8.63 -27.47 -10.40
N TRP A 241 -8.18 -28.48 -9.70
CA TRP A 241 -8.75 -29.82 -9.71
C TRP A 241 -9.47 -30.10 -8.40
N ARG A 242 -10.71 -30.58 -8.49
CA ARG A 242 -11.53 -31.03 -7.36
C ARG A 242 -11.87 -32.50 -7.56
N PRO A 243 -11.07 -33.43 -7.00
CA PRO A 243 -11.27 -34.87 -7.14
C PRO A 243 -12.44 -35.40 -6.31
N ASP A 244 -12.75 -34.75 -5.19
CA ASP A 244 -13.83 -35.11 -4.28
C ASP A 244 -14.48 -33.86 -3.68
N GLU A 245 -15.64 -34.05 -3.04
CA GLU A 245 -16.32 -32.97 -2.35
C GLU A 245 -15.49 -32.49 -1.14
N GLY A 246 -15.03 -31.24 -1.25
CA GLY A 246 -14.28 -30.57 -0.19
C GLY A 246 -12.76 -30.61 -0.35
N LEU A 247 -12.18 -31.37 -1.28
CA LEU A 247 -10.77 -31.26 -1.66
C LEU A 247 -10.59 -30.43 -2.93
N GLU A 248 -9.69 -29.46 -2.88
CA GLU A 248 -9.28 -28.65 -4.03
C GLU A 248 -7.76 -28.57 -4.10
N LEU A 249 -7.21 -28.88 -5.27
CA LEU A 249 -5.80 -28.75 -5.60
C LEU A 249 -5.65 -27.72 -6.71
N GLY A 250 -4.70 -26.81 -6.57
CA GLY A 250 -4.47 -25.74 -7.53
C GLY A 250 -3.02 -25.68 -7.98
N LEU A 251 -2.80 -25.35 -9.25
CA LEU A 251 -1.50 -25.02 -9.82
C LEU A 251 -1.64 -23.74 -10.63
N TYR A 252 -0.80 -22.76 -10.34
CA TYR A 252 -0.91 -21.42 -10.92
C TYR A 252 0.45 -20.90 -11.37
N HIS A 253 0.46 -20.15 -12.46
CA HIS A 253 1.63 -19.42 -12.93
C HIS A 253 1.20 -18.03 -13.39
N ALA A 254 1.95 -17.00 -13.02
CA ALA A 254 1.69 -15.64 -13.49
C ALA A 254 2.97 -14.86 -13.73
N ARG A 255 2.93 -14.03 -14.78
CA ARG A 255 3.85 -12.92 -14.99
C ARG A 255 3.15 -11.63 -14.57
N TYR A 256 3.75 -10.89 -13.64
CA TYR A 256 3.17 -9.71 -13.03
C TYR A 256 4.23 -8.63 -12.77
N HIS A 257 3.80 -7.47 -12.27
CA HIS A 257 4.69 -6.40 -11.84
C HIS A 257 4.56 -6.15 -10.34
N ALA A 258 5.60 -5.58 -9.73
CA ALA A 258 5.53 -5.20 -8.33
C ALA A 258 4.30 -4.31 -8.08
N ARG A 259 3.54 -4.60 -7.03
CA ARG A 259 2.34 -3.81 -6.67
C ARG A 259 2.67 -2.61 -5.80
N THR A 260 3.80 -2.63 -5.13
CA THR A 260 4.31 -1.53 -4.29
C THR A 260 5.48 -0.84 -4.99
N PRO A 261 5.56 0.50 -4.91
CA PRO A 261 6.68 1.24 -5.48
C PRO A 261 7.97 0.97 -4.72
N LEU A 262 9.08 0.99 -5.44
CA LEU A 262 10.44 0.91 -4.93
C LEU A 262 11.14 2.24 -5.22
N PRO A 263 11.97 2.76 -4.31
CA PRO A 263 12.68 4.01 -4.54
C PRO A 263 13.91 3.80 -5.42
N GLY A 264 14.22 4.82 -6.22
CA GLY A 264 15.44 4.91 -7.01
C GLY A 264 15.99 6.34 -6.98
N LEU A 265 17.23 6.49 -7.42
CA LEU A 265 17.94 7.77 -7.42
C LEU A 265 18.46 8.12 -8.81
N ARG A 266 18.42 9.41 -9.15
CA ARG A 266 19.21 9.99 -10.23
C ARG A 266 20.40 10.71 -9.61
N ARG A 267 21.63 10.34 -10.00
CA ARG A 267 22.83 11.05 -9.58
C ARG A 267 22.77 12.51 -10.03
N THR A 268 23.39 13.41 -9.26
CA THR A 268 23.56 14.82 -9.65
C THR A 268 24.09 14.92 -11.08
N LEU A 269 23.57 15.88 -11.84
CA LEU A 269 24.01 16.15 -13.22
C LEU A 269 25.33 16.95 -13.26
N ARG A 270 25.94 17.23 -12.11
CA ARG A 270 27.21 17.94 -11.96
C ARG A 270 28.37 16.94 -11.79
N PRO A 271 29.28 16.79 -12.77
CA PRO A 271 30.49 16.01 -12.59
C PRO A 271 31.34 16.60 -11.46
N GLY A 272 31.67 15.81 -10.43
CA GLY A 272 32.48 16.24 -9.28
C GLY A 272 31.88 17.38 -8.43
N GLY A 273 30.67 17.83 -8.73
CA GLY A 273 30.00 18.93 -8.04
C GLY A 273 29.18 18.47 -6.84
N PRO A 274 28.64 19.42 -6.05
CA PRO A 274 27.78 19.07 -4.93
C PRO A 274 26.52 18.33 -5.40
N ALA A 275 26.09 17.34 -4.62
CA ALA A 275 24.88 16.57 -4.90
C ALA A 275 23.62 17.43 -4.90
N LEU A 276 23.58 18.42 -3.99
CA LEU A 276 22.50 19.39 -3.84
C LEU A 276 23.06 20.81 -3.79
N ARG A 277 22.39 21.74 -4.47
CA ARG A 277 22.50 23.18 -4.23
C ARG A 277 21.16 23.74 -3.76
N PRO A 278 21.14 24.64 -2.75
CA PRO A 278 19.93 25.31 -2.31
C PRO A 278 19.13 25.89 -3.48
N GLY A 279 17.84 25.58 -3.53
CA GLY A 279 16.91 26.05 -4.56
C GLY A 279 17.01 25.34 -5.91
N ASP A 280 18.02 24.48 -6.12
CA ASP A 280 18.26 23.78 -7.39
C ASP A 280 18.23 24.73 -8.62
N PRO A 281 19.07 25.80 -8.62
CA PRO A 281 18.93 26.93 -9.55
C PRO A 281 19.14 26.57 -11.03
N ASP A 282 19.77 25.44 -11.31
CA ASP A 282 20.06 24.95 -12.66
C ASP A 282 19.36 23.62 -12.97
N GLY A 283 18.51 23.11 -12.07
CA GLY A 283 17.82 21.83 -12.24
C GLY A 283 18.72 20.60 -12.20
N ARG A 284 19.99 20.75 -11.76
CA ARG A 284 21.02 19.71 -11.84
C ARG A 284 21.20 18.91 -10.56
N ASN A 285 20.45 19.21 -9.49
CA ASN A 285 20.52 18.46 -8.25
C ASN A 285 20.23 16.96 -8.46
N MET A 286 20.76 16.15 -7.55
CA MET A 286 20.26 14.79 -7.36
C MET A 286 18.74 14.82 -7.14
N ALA A 287 18.07 13.82 -7.70
CA ALA A 287 16.64 13.64 -7.59
C ALA A 287 16.33 12.18 -7.28
N PHE A 288 15.13 11.90 -6.79
CA PHE A 288 14.65 10.54 -6.57
C PHE A 288 13.48 10.25 -7.48
N PHE A 289 13.16 8.97 -7.66
CA PHE A 289 11.95 8.52 -8.33
C PHE A 289 11.44 7.27 -7.64
N THR A 290 10.25 6.83 -8.05
CA THR A 290 9.75 5.51 -7.70
C THR A 290 9.55 4.70 -8.96
N GLU A 291 9.69 3.39 -8.83
CA GLU A 291 9.51 2.44 -9.92
C GLU A 291 8.82 1.18 -9.42
N TYR A 292 8.27 0.40 -10.35
CA TYR A 292 7.72 -0.91 -10.06
C TYR A 292 8.51 -1.95 -10.84
N ALA A 293 9.15 -2.89 -10.13
CA ALA A 293 9.90 -3.95 -10.78
C ALA A 293 9.02 -4.71 -11.78
N GLU A 294 9.48 -4.75 -13.03
CA GLU A 294 8.75 -5.27 -14.18
C GLU A 294 9.08 -6.75 -14.45
N GLY A 295 8.14 -7.49 -15.04
CA GLY A 295 8.37 -8.86 -15.52
C GLY A 295 8.62 -9.91 -14.42
N LEU A 296 8.13 -9.69 -13.20
CA LEU A 296 8.20 -10.67 -12.12
C LEU A 296 7.38 -11.91 -12.46
N ARG A 297 7.75 -13.06 -11.88
CA ARG A 297 7.07 -14.34 -12.09
C ARG A 297 6.76 -15.01 -10.77
N ILE A 298 5.65 -15.72 -10.71
CA ILE A 298 5.28 -16.60 -9.60
C ILE A 298 4.72 -17.90 -10.16
N THR A 299 5.16 -19.03 -9.59
CA THR A 299 4.53 -20.33 -9.74
C THR A 299 4.08 -20.79 -8.36
N ALA A 300 2.86 -21.28 -8.21
CA ALA A 300 2.35 -21.74 -6.93
C ALA A 300 1.51 -22.99 -7.06
N ALA A 301 1.60 -23.87 -6.06
CA ALA A 301 0.70 -24.98 -5.85
C ALA A 301 -0.09 -24.74 -4.56
N THR A 302 -1.38 -25.05 -4.58
CA THR A 302 -2.27 -24.87 -3.43
C THR A 302 -3.02 -26.16 -3.13
N PHE A 303 -3.38 -26.35 -1.87
CA PHE A 303 -4.39 -27.33 -1.47
C PHE A 303 -5.40 -26.67 -0.53
N SER A 304 -6.64 -27.11 -0.58
CA SER A 304 -7.61 -26.85 0.47
C SER A 304 -8.51 -28.06 0.72
N ARG A 305 -8.86 -28.29 1.97
CA ARG A 305 -9.74 -29.36 2.43
C ARG A 305 -10.80 -28.77 3.36
N LYS A 306 -12.07 -28.89 3.01
CA LYS A 306 -13.21 -28.48 3.86
C LYS A 306 -13.95 -29.71 4.35
N ARG A 307 -14.11 -29.84 5.67
CA ARG A 307 -14.84 -30.94 6.32
C ARG A 307 -15.43 -30.48 7.65
N ALA A 308 -16.74 -30.67 7.83
CA ALA A 308 -17.45 -30.44 9.10
C ALA A 308 -17.12 -29.09 9.79
N GLY A 309 -17.30 -27.98 9.05
CA GLY A 309 -17.03 -26.62 9.56
C GLY A 309 -15.54 -26.28 9.76
N THR A 310 -14.63 -27.20 9.43
CA THR A 310 -13.18 -26.97 9.44
C THR A 310 -12.65 -26.91 8.02
N SER A 311 -11.84 -25.90 7.73
CA SER A 311 -11.12 -25.74 6.48
C SER A 311 -9.62 -25.72 6.77
N ILE A 312 -8.86 -26.56 6.07
CA ILE A 312 -7.40 -26.58 6.10
C ILE A 312 -6.94 -26.15 4.71
N HIS A 313 -5.93 -25.31 4.62
CA HIS A 313 -5.37 -24.86 3.35
C HIS A 313 -3.86 -24.77 3.43
N GLY A 314 -3.22 -24.78 2.27
CA GLY A 314 -1.82 -24.43 2.14
C GLY A 314 -1.45 -24.00 0.73
N GLU A 315 -0.37 -23.25 0.65
CA GLU A 315 0.23 -22.78 -0.59
C GLU A 315 1.75 -22.93 -0.50
N VAL A 316 2.37 -23.41 -1.57
CA VAL A 316 3.82 -23.27 -1.81
C VAL A 316 3.99 -22.47 -3.08
N SER A 317 4.74 -21.39 -3.01
CA SER A 317 5.04 -20.52 -4.15
C SER A 317 6.53 -20.27 -4.33
N TYR A 318 6.94 -20.21 -5.59
CA TYR A 318 8.29 -19.90 -6.04
C TYR A 318 8.29 -18.65 -6.89
N ARG A 319 9.22 -17.75 -6.60
CA ARG A 319 9.49 -16.54 -7.37
C ARG A 319 10.96 -16.54 -7.76
N PRO A 320 11.30 -16.69 -9.05
CA PRO A 320 12.70 -16.69 -9.49
C PRO A 320 13.35 -15.31 -9.37
N ALA A 321 12.54 -14.25 -9.36
CA ALA A 321 12.97 -12.86 -9.17
C ALA A 321 11.89 -12.13 -8.37
N LEU A 322 12.25 -11.69 -7.16
CA LEU A 322 11.44 -10.81 -6.31
C LEU A 322 12.32 -9.63 -5.88
N PRO A 323 11.82 -8.39 -5.93
CA PRO A 323 12.59 -7.22 -5.51
C PRO A 323 12.77 -7.18 -3.99
N PHE A 324 14.01 -6.98 -3.58
CA PHE A 324 14.40 -6.66 -2.21
C PHE A 324 14.98 -5.25 -2.20
N MET A 325 14.29 -4.34 -1.50
CA MET A 325 14.71 -2.95 -1.37
C MET A 325 16.01 -2.88 -0.55
N LEU A 326 17.02 -2.20 -1.10
CA LEU A 326 18.23 -1.82 -0.37
C LEU A 326 17.85 -0.87 0.77
N ALA A 327 18.54 -0.97 1.90
CA ALA A 327 18.32 -0.07 3.03
C ALA A 327 18.49 1.41 2.58
N PRO A 328 17.45 2.26 2.61
CA PRO A 328 17.54 3.62 2.09
C PRO A 328 18.65 4.45 2.77
N GLY A 329 18.86 4.23 4.07
CA GLY A 329 19.94 4.84 4.85
C GLY A 329 21.35 4.51 4.36
N ASP A 330 21.54 3.44 3.57
CA ASP A 330 22.83 3.10 2.95
C ASP A 330 22.96 3.62 1.52
N VAL A 331 21.81 3.74 0.85
CA VAL A 331 21.69 4.18 -0.53
C VAL A 331 22.03 5.66 -0.66
N LEU A 332 21.53 6.53 0.23
CA LEU A 332 21.71 7.98 0.10
C LEU A 332 23.15 8.50 0.35
N PRO A 333 23.86 8.10 1.42
CA PRO A 333 25.15 8.69 1.78
C PRO A 333 26.23 8.74 0.68
N PRO A 334 26.51 7.66 -0.08
CA PRO A 334 27.57 7.68 -1.09
C PRO A 334 27.24 8.59 -2.28
N PHE A 335 25.97 8.93 -2.51
CA PHE A 335 25.57 9.87 -3.55
C PHE A 335 25.56 11.33 -3.06
N LEU A 336 25.45 11.56 -1.75
CA LEU A 336 25.47 12.89 -1.15
C LEU A 336 26.89 13.39 -0.91
N SER A 337 27.83 12.49 -0.59
CA SER A 337 29.23 12.82 -0.32
C SER A 337 30.18 11.78 -0.90
N ALA A 338 31.19 12.26 -1.64
CA ALA A 338 32.23 11.43 -2.21
C ALA A 338 33.15 10.78 -1.16
N THR A 339 33.12 11.22 0.10
CA THR A 339 33.97 10.69 1.18
C THR A 339 33.19 10.00 2.30
N ALA A 340 31.84 10.00 2.25
CA ALA A 340 31.03 9.31 3.25
C ALA A 340 31.27 7.78 3.20
N PRO A 341 31.54 7.13 4.35
CA PRO A 341 31.60 5.67 4.43
C PRO A 341 30.27 5.05 3.98
N SER A 342 30.31 4.06 3.10
CA SER A 342 29.12 3.34 2.64
C SER A 342 29.47 1.98 2.05
N LEU A 343 28.62 0.98 2.34
CA LEU A 343 28.66 -0.35 1.71
C LEU A 343 28.36 -0.30 0.20
N LEU A 344 27.68 0.76 -0.25
CA LEU A 344 27.28 0.95 -1.65
C LEU A 344 28.24 1.86 -2.44
N ARG A 345 29.40 2.21 -1.88
CA ARG A 345 30.38 3.12 -2.51
C ARG A 345 30.70 2.75 -3.96
N ALA A 346 31.16 1.52 -4.19
CA ALA A 346 31.54 1.07 -5.53
C ALA A 346 30.37 1.12 -6.53
N ARG A 347 29.15 0.75 -6.09
CA ARG A 347 27.95 0.83 -6.93
C ARG A 347 27.56 2.27 -7.23
N ALA A 348 27.66 3.17 -6.26
CA ALA A 348 27.37 4.59 -6.46
C ALA A 348 28.37 5.26 -7.40
N ASP A 349 29.67 4.96 -7.27
CA ASP A 349 30.72 5.52 -8.11
C ASP A 349 30.59 5.10 -9.57
N ALA A 350 30.08 3.88 -9.83
CA ALA A 350 29.79 3.38 -11.17
C ALA A 350 28.61 4.09 -11.88
N VAL A 351 27.76 4.84 -11.16
CA VAL A 351 26.66 5.59 -11.76
C VAL A 351 27.19 6.92 -12.31
N PRO A 352 27.16 7.20 -13.62
CA PRO A 352 27.64 8.47 -14.14
C PRO A 352 26.75 9.65 -13.68
N PRO A 353 27.22 10.91 -13.78
CA PRO A 353 26.37 12.08 -13.55
C PRO A 353 25.08 12.03 -14.37
N GLY A 354 23.92 12.25 -13.73
CA GLY A 354 22.61 12.09 -14.35
C GLY A 354 22.14 10.63 -14.53
N GLY A 355 23.00 9.64 -14.26
CA GLY A 355 22.67 8.23 -14.31
C GLY A 355 21.66 7.80 -13.25
N ILE A 356 21.01 6.67 -13.50
CA ILE A 356 19.98 6.08 -12.65
C ILE A 356 20.56 4.97 -11.78
N PHE A 357 20.17 4.96 -10.52
CA PHE A 357 20.43 3.91 -9.56
C PHE A 357 19.11 3.31 -9.07
N HIS A 358 18.93 2.02 -9.31
CA HIS A 358 17.77 1.27 -8.83
C HIS A 358 18.00 0.86 -7.37
N GLY A 359 17.08 1.20 -6.47
CA GLY A 359 17.22 0.95 -5.03
C GLY A 359 16.85 -0.46 -4.58
N TYR A 360 16.95 -1.47 -5.46
CA TYR A 360 16.60 -2.85 -5.15
C TYR A 360 17.43 -3.85 -5.96
N ASP A 361 17.62 -5.04 -5.39
CA ASP A 361 18.16 -6.20 -6.10
C ASP A 361 17.08 -7.29 -6.21
N LEU A 362 17.20 -8.17 -7.20
CA LEU A 362 16.26 -9.26 -7.44
C LEU A 362 16.82 -10.58 -6.90
N TYR A 363 16.06 -11.26 -6.05
CA TYR A 363 16.43 -12.56 -5.51
C TYR A 363 15.35 -13.61 -5.76
N ALA A 364 15.78 -14.87 -5.88
CA ALA A 364 14.87 -15.99 -5.92
C ALA A 364 14.36 -16.31 -4.50
N MET A 365 13.07 -16.59 -4.37
CA MET A 365 12.42 -16.86 -3.09
C MET A 365 11.42 -18.01 -3.20
N TRP A 366 11.46 -18.89 -2.20
CA TRP A 366 10.41 -19.83 -1.88
C TRP A 366 9.57 -19.29 -0.71
N GLN A 367 8.26 -19.42 -0.80
CA GLN A 367 7.32 -19.18 0.29
C GLN A 367 6.44 -20.42 0.45
N ALA A 368 6.22 -20.85 1.68
CA ALA A 368 5.27 -21.90 2.02
C ALA A 368 4.37 -21.39 3.15
N GLN A 369 3.08 -21.66 3.07
CA GLN A 369 2.12 -21.30 4.10
C GLN A 369 1.06 -22.36 4.24
N GLY A 370 0.55 -22.51 5.46
CA GLY A 370 -0.51 -23.44 5.77
C GLY A 370 -1.32 -22.94 6.96
N GLY A 371 -2.63 -23.16 6.89
CA GLY A 371 -3.54 -22.67 7.92
C GLY A 371 -4.77 -23.54 8.09
N VAL A 372 -5.41 -23.35 9.24
CA VAL A 372 -6.70 -23.93 9.59
C VAL A 372 -7.66 -22.81 9.98
N ARG A 373 -8.89 -22.91 9.51
CA ARG A 373 -10.02 -22.10 9.97
C ARG A 373 -11.17 -23.01 10.33
N ARG A 374 -11.73 -22.82 11.52
CA ARG A 374 -12.87 -23.56 12.02
C ARG A 374 -13.95 -22.61 12.49
N GLU A 375 -15.18 -22.88 12.09
CA GLU A 375 -16.37 -22.18 12.54
C GLU A 375 -17.28 -23.18 13.24
N TRP A 376 -17.89 -22.76 14.36
CA TRP A 376 -18.84 -23.58 15.09
C TRP A 376 -19.83 -22.70 15.86
N THR A 377 -21.03 -23.21 16.08
CA THR A 377 -22.06 -22.55 16.88
C THR A 377 -22.08 -23.15 18.29
N LEU A 378 -22.04 -22.30 19.32
CA LEU A 378 -22.20 -22.69 20.73
C LEU A 378 -23.29 -21.84 21.36
N ALA A 379 -24.38 -22.44 21.85
CA ALA A 379 -25.49 -21.70 22.48
C ALA A 379 -26.00 -20.50 21.66
N ALA A 380 -26.21 -20.70 20.36
CA ALA A 380 -26.57 -19.66 19.38
C ALA A 380 -25.51 -18.55 19.14
N MET A 381 -24.30 -18.71 19.69
CA MET A 381 -23.15 -17.87 19.39
C MET A 381 -22.34 -18.49 18.25
N GLU A 382 -22.11 -17.72 17.18
CA GLU A 382 -21.15 -18.08 16.14
C GLU A 382 -19.72 -17.81 16.64
N LEU A 383 -18.89 -18.86 16.63
CA LEU A 383 -17.50 -18.82 17.04
C LEU A 383 -16.62 -19.22 15.86
N GLY A 384 -15.48 -18.53 15.74
CA GLY A 384 -14.50 -18.78 14.70
C GLY A 384 -13.10 -18.84 15.28
N PHE A 385 -12.31 -19.79 14.81
CA PHE A 385 -10.88 -19.91 15.09
C PHE A 385 -10.11 -19.95 13.78
N GLY A 386 -8.99 -19.22 13.72
CA GLY A 386 -8.06 -19.29 12.61
C GLY A 386 -6.61 -19.31 13.11
N ALA A 387 -5.80 -20.18 12.52
CA ALA A 387 -4.35 -20.22 12.73
C ALA A 387 -3.63 -20.43 11.39
N GLU A 388 -2.51 -19.75 11.20
CA GLU A 388 -1.67 -19.88 10.01
C GLU A 388 -0.19 -19.82 10.40
N VAL A 389 0.63 -20.61 9.69
CA VAL A 389 2.08 -20.56 9.73
C VAL A 389 2.60 -20.28 8.32
N VAL A 390 3.54 -19.35 8.22
CA VAL A 390 4.18 -18.97 6.95
C VAL A 390 5.69 -19.03 7.10
N GLY A 391 6.37 -19.69 6.15
CA GLY A 391 7.82 -19.74 6.02
C GLY A 391 8.29 -19.12 4.70
N LYS A 392 9.35 -18.30 4.74
CA LYS A 392 9.99 -17.73 3.53
C LYS A 392 11.47 -18.04 3.53
N ARG A 393 12.02 -18.39 2.36
CA ARG A 393 13.44 -18.64 2.13
C ARG A 393 13.93 -17.94 0.88
N VAL A 394 14.91 -17.07 1.04
CA VAL A 394 15.54 -16.30 -0.05
C VAL A 394 16.89 -16.93 -0.41
N ARG A 395 17.17 -17.09 -1.69
CA ARG A 395 18.44 -17.67 -2.17
C ARG A 395 19.42 -16.56 -2.55
N GLY A 396 20.65 -16.65 -2.02
CA GLY A 396 21.75 -15.76 -2.40
C GLY A 396 21.71 -14.38 -1.75
N LEU A 397 20.95 -14.20 -0.65
CA LEU A 397 20.98 -12.96 0.10
C LEU A 397 22.36 -12.81 0.79
N PRO A 398 23.09 -11.72 0.55
CA PRO A 398 24.41 -11.50 1.15
C PRO A 398 24.32 -11.22 2.65
N ASP A 399 25.46 -11.30 3.33
CA ASP A 399 25.56 -10.92 4.74
C ASP A 399 25.23 -9.42 4.93
N PRO A 400 24.51 -9.03 6.00
CA PRO A 400 24.25 -7.64 6.34
C PRO A 400 25.48 -6.74 6.48
N SER A 401 26.67 -7.28 6.74
CA SER A 401 27.93 -6.52 6.73
C SER A 401 28.36 -6.10 5.31
N VAL A 402 27.92 -6.85 4.29
CA VAL A 402 28.21 -6.58 2.87
C VAL A 402 27.12 -5.71 2.26
N LEU A 403 25.85 -6.09 2.41
CA LEU A 403 24.69 -5.35 1.88
C LEU A 403 23.46 -5.57 2.76
N ARG A 404 22.69 -4.50 2.99
CA ARG A 404 21.50 -4.52 3.85
C ARG A 404 20.23 -4.31 3.04
N TYR A 405 19.25 -5.16 3.28
CA TYR A 405 17.93 -5.11 2.65
C TYR A 405 16.81 -4.98 3.69
N GLY A 406 15.68 -4.41 3.27
CA GLY A 406 14.44 -4.37 4.06
C GLY A 406 14.50 -3.55 5.36
N ARG A 407 15.61 -2.83 5.61
CA ARG A 407 15.75 -1.94 6.76
C ARG A 407 15.08 -0.60 6.42
N GLY A 408 14.04 -0.25 7.18
CA GLY A 408 13.30 0.99 6.99
C GLY A 408 14.17 2.23 7.22
N ASP A 409 13.82 3.33 6.55
CA ASP A 409 14.59 4.58 6.59
C ASP A 409 14.63 5.19 8.00
N SER A 410 13.62 4.92 8.83
CA SER A 410 13.57 5.34 10.23
C SER A 410 14.81 4.96 11.03
N PHE A 411 15.52 3.89 10.66
CA PHE A 411 16.73 3.45 11.35
C PHE A 411 18.02 4.17 10.88
N GLY A 412 17.94 5.08 9.90
CA GLY A 412 19.06 5.86 9.38
C GLY A 412 20.15 5.02 8.72
N ALA A 413 21.32 5.61 8.47
CA ALA A 413 22.50 4.87 8.00
C ALA A 413 23.00 3.91 9.08
N GLY A 414 23.27 2.64 8.73
CA GLY A 414 23.83 1.70 9.71
C GLY A 414 25.36 1.82 9.76
N CYS A 415 25.97 1.63 10.94
CA CYS A 415 27.43 1.64 11.07
C CYS A 415 28.02 0.47 10.25
N GLY A 416 29.04 0.74 9.43
CA GLY A 416 29.85 -0.30 8.76
C GLY A 416 30.94 -0.80 9.70
N GLU A 417 31.54 -1.96 9.41
CA GLU A 417 32.52 -2.66 10.27
C GLU A 417 33.72 -1.82 10.74
N HIS A 418 33.99 -0.66 10.14
CA HIS A 418 35.16 0.19 10.46
C HIS A 418 34.81 1.63 10.88
N ALA A 419 33.53 1.97 11.06
CA ALA A 419 33.12 3.29 11.53
C ALA A 419 32.77 3.25 13.02
N ARG A 420 33.61 3.81 13.88
CA ARG A 420 33.24 4.11 15.27
C ARG A 420 32.01 5.01 15.24
N CYS A 421 30.85 4.49 15.66
CA CYS A 421 29.66 5.31 15.84
C CYS A 421 30.02 6.39 16.89
N GLY A 422 30.04 7.66 16.49
CA GLY A 422 30.35 8.78 17.39
C GLY A 422 29.41 8.76 18.60
N ALA A 423 29.98 8.96 19.79
CA ALA A 423 29.36 8.76 21.11
C ALA A 423 28.22 9.76 21.44
N SER A 424 27.12 9.71 20.69
CA SER A 424 25.82 10.26 21.11
C SER A 424 24.67 9.25 20.97
N VAL A 425 24.99 8.01 20.60
CA VAL A 425 24.03 6.98 20.25
C VAL A 425 23.90 5.99 21.42
N GLN A 426 22.71 5.89 22.02
CA GLN A 426 22.42 4.83 22.99
C GLN A 426 22.66 3.46 22.34
N PRO A 427 23.64 2.65 22.82
CA PRO A 427 24.02 1.39 22.17
C PRO A 427 22.92 0.31 22.22
N ALA A 428 21.94 0.47 23.10
CA ALA A 428 20.92 -0.56 23.37
C ALA A 428 19.83 -0.70 22.29
N ARG A 429 19.70 0.25 21.34
CA ARG A 429 18.62 0.20 20.32
C ARG A 429 19.07 -0.22 18.91
N LEU A 430 20.37 -0.43 18.71
CA LEU A 430 20.92 -0.86 17.41
C LEU A 430 21.11 -2.39 17.33
N ARG A 431 21.12 -3.10 18.46
CA ARG A 431 21.33 -4.57 18.48
C ARG A 431 20.14 -5.37 17.94
N ASP A 432 18.91 -4.85 18.04
CA ASP A 432 17.70 -5.58 17.63
C ASP A 432 17.26 -5.29 16.18
N ALA A 433 18.06 -4.55 15.40
CA ALA A 433 17.71 -4.12 14.05
C ALA A 433 18.80 -4.44 13.01
N ALA A 434 19.44 -5.62 13.15
CA ALA A 434 19.95 -6.31 11.97
C ALA A 434 18.79 -6.43 10.97
N GLY A 435 18.99 -6.04 9.70
CA GLY A 435 17.89 -5.87 8.74
C GLY A 435 16.90 -7.04 8.73
N LEU A 436 15.63 -6.77 8.41
CA LEU A 436 14.55 -7.77 8.29
C LEU A 436 14.78 -8.85 7.21
N GLY A 437 15.99 -8.96 6.66
CA GLY A 437 16.48 -10.15 5.98
C GLY A 437 17.66 -10.73 6.76
N LEU A 438 17.39 -11.64 7.70
CA LEU A 438 18.44 -12.52 8.19
C LEU A 438 19.02 -13.29 6.99
N PRO A 439 20.35 -13.34 6.82
CA PRO A 439 20.96 -14.19 5.81
C PRO A 439 20.60 -15.65 6.14
N ALA A 440 19.96 -16.32 5.19
CA ALA A 440 19.69 -17.76 5.18
C ALA A 440 18.81 -18.39 6.30
N ALA A 441 18.26 -17.64 7.26
CA ALA A 441 17.33 -18.21 8.24
C ALA A 441 15.91 -18.35 7.65
N PRO A 442 15.22 -19.49 7.79
CA PRO A 442 13.79 -19.57 7.50
C PRO A 442 13.05 -18.58 8.40
N GLY A 443 12.51 -17.51 7.82
CA GLY A 443 11.65 -16.59 8.55
C GLY A 443 10.29 -17.24 8.71
N TRP A 444 9.86 -17.50 9.94
CA TRP A 444 8.52 -17.99 10.25
C TRP A 444 7.67 -16.86 10.85
N ALA A 445 6.42 -16.78 10.43
CA ALA A 445 5.41 -15.95 11.05
C ALA A 445 4.20 -16.82 11.39
N ALA A 446 3.70 -16.69 12.62
CA ALA A 446 2.45 -17.30 13.05
C ALA A 446 1.42 -16.21 13.26
N ALA A 447 0.23 -16.37 12.68
CA ALA A 447 -0.90 -15.48 12.88
C ALA A 447 -2.08 -16.28 13.46
N THR A 448 -2.74 -15.71 14.46
CA THR A 448 -3.96 -16.27 15.06
C THR A 448 -5.05 -15.21 15.08
N ALA A 449 -6.27 -15.62 14.70
CA ALA A 449 -7.46 -14.79 14.82
C ALA A 449 -8.37 -15.38 15.90
N GLY A 450 -8.57 -14.63 16.98
CA GLY A 450 -9.43 -15.01 18.10
C GLY A 450 -10.92 -14.76 17.81
N ALA A 451 -11.78 -15.55 18.46
CA ALA A 451 -13.22 -15.55 18.26
C ALA A 451 -13.86 -14.18 18.49
N ARG A 452 -14.72 -13.75 17.57
CA ARG A 452 -15.61 -12.60 17.74
C ARG A 452 -17.05 -13.09 17.67
N ALA A 453 -17.78 -13.00 18.78
CA ALA A 453 -19.22 -13.27 18.81
C ALA A 453 -19.95 -12.16 18.05
N GLY A 454 -20.30 -12.41 16.78
CA GLY A 454 -20.97 -11.46 15.91
C GLY A 454 -22.47 -11.72 15.82
N GLY A 455 -23.26 -11.16 16.73
CA GLY A 455 -24.71 -11.08 16.58
C GLY A 455 -25.09 -10.01 15.55
N GLN A 456 -25.01 -10.30 14.26
CA GLN A 456 -25.65 -9.49 13.22
C GLN A 456 -26.54 -10.37 12.35
N ARG A 457 -27.86 -10.24 12.57
CA ARG A 457 -28.87 -10.77 11.64
C ARG A 457 -28.75 -10.00 10.32
N GLN A 458 -28.18 -10.64 9.30
CA GLN A 458 -28.42 -10.23 7.92
C GLN A 458 -29.85 -10.65 7.53
N PRO A 459 -30.65 -9.80 6.86
CA PRO A 459 -31.93 -10.22 6.31
C PRO A 459 -31.68 -11.16 5.12
N ALA A 460 -32.13 -12.41 5.25
CA ALA A 460 -32.11 -13.37 4.17
C ALA A 460 -33.05 -12.89 3.03
N VAL A 461 -32.48 -12.55 1.88
CA VAL A 461 -33.24 -12.44 0.63
C VAL A 461 -33.62 -13.85 0.21
N ARG A 462 -34.87 -14.21 0.49
CA ARG A 462 -35.46 -15.51 0.14
C ARG A 462 -35.68 -15.53 -1.38
N ALA A 463 -34.78 -16.17 -2.12
CA ALA A 463 -35.04 -16.53 -3.51
C ALA A 463 -36.17 -17.58 -3.54
N ARG A 464 -37.36 -17.18 -3.98
CA ARG A 464 -38.45 -18.11 -4.29
C ARG A 464 -38.05 -18.93 -5.52
N ARG A 465 -37.91 -20.25 -5.34
CA ARG A 465 -38.06 -21.22 -6.43
C ARG A 465 -39.56 -21.33 -6.75
N GLU A 466 -39.97 -20.84 -7.92
CA GLU A 466 -41.28 -21.18 -8.47
C GLU A 466 -41.14 -22.47 -9.30
N GLY A 467 -41.62 -23.56 -8.71
CA GLY A 467 -42.01 -24.76 -9.43
C GLY A 467 -43.47 -24.63 -9.84
N MET A 468 -43.71 -24.62 -11.14
CA MET A 468 -45.01 -24.63 -11.78
C MET A 468 -45.63 -26.03 -11.63
N VAL A 469 -46.87 -26.14 -11.12
CA VAL A 469 -47.92 -27.16 -11.47
C VAL A 469 -49.20 -26.88 -10.64
N GLY A 470 -50.30 -26.56 -11.34
CA GLY A 470 -51.61 -27.21 -11.20
C GLY A 470 -52.56 -26.96 -10.00
N ARG A 471 -53.45 -25.95 -10.15
CA ARG A 471 -54.93 -25.95 -9.91
C ARG A 471 -55.55 -25.99 -8.47
N PRO A 472 -56.82 -25.52 -8.29
CA PRO A 472 -57.24 -24.63 -7.20
C PRO A 472 -58.31 -25.19 -6.24
N ALA A 473 -58.50 -24.54 -5.07
CA ALA A 473 -59.77 -24.60 -4.30
C ALA A 473 -59.95 -23.45 -3.28
N ALA A 474 -61.07 -22.73 -3.46
CA ALA A 474 -62.04 -22.14 -2.51
C ALA A 474 -61.63 -21.46 -1.18
N GLU A 475 -61.98 -20.17 -1.12
CA GLU A 475 -62.75 -19.44 -0.08
C GLU A 475 -62.72 -19.86 1.40
N ARG A 476 -62.35 -18.90 2.27
CA ARG A 476 -63.24 -18.32 3.31
C ARG A 476 -62.54 -17.16 4.06
N GLY A 477 -63.29 -16.07 4.25
CA GLY A 477 -62.79 -14.84 4.86
C GLY A 477 -62.87 -14.78 6.39
N ALA A 478 -62.21 -13.77 6.96
CA ALA A 478 -62.58 -13.11 8.21
C ALA A 478 -61.92 -11.72 8.27
N GLN A 479 -62.74 -10.70 8.50
CA GLN A 479 -62.41 -9.28 8.67
C GLN A 479 -61.90 -8.97 10.09
N VAL A 480 -61.58 -7.66 10.30
CA VAL A 480 -61.52 -6.89 11.57
C VAL A 480 -60.07 -6.72 12.10
N ARG A 481 -59.47 -5.54 12.37
CA ARG A 481 -59.89 -4.13 12.57
C ARG A 481 -58.69 -3.18 12.32
N GLN A 482 -58.94 -1.97 11.83
CA GLN A 482 -58.02 -0.81 11.92
C GLN A 482 -58.15 -0.11 13.28
N PRO A 483 -57.18 0.76 13.62
CA PRO A 483 -57.56 2.16 13.88
C PRO A 483 -56.70 3.19 13.11
N ARG A 484 -57.38 4.25 12.67
CA ARG A 484 -56.82 5.52 12.18
C ARG A 484 -56.50 6.44 13.35
N ALA A 485 -55.43 7.24 13.23
CA ALA A 485 -55.36 8.58 13.82
C ALA A 485 -54.48 9.49 12.95
N ALA A 486 -55.00 10.69 12.67
CA ALA A 486 -54.52 11.74 11.78
C ALA A 486 -53.44 12.61 12.45
N LEU A 487 -52.35 12.97 11.74
CA LEU A 487 -52.08 14.26 11.07
C LEU A 487 -51.77 15.46 11.99
N ARG A 488 -50.54 15.99 11.88
CA ARG A 488 -50.27 17.44 11.84
C ARG A 488 -48.94 17.71 11.11
N VAL A 489 -49.04 18.56 10.10
CA VAL A 489 -47.97 19.15 9.27
C VAL A 489 -47.94 20.65 9.58
N PRO A 490 -46.78 21.32 9.44
CA PRO A 490 -46.78 22.66 8.89
C PRO A 490 -45.95 22.73 7.60
N ALA A 491 -46.62 23.20 6.53
CA ALA A 491 -46.02 23.92 5.40
C ALA A 491 -45.68 25.35 5.89
N ALA A 492 -44.89 26.21 5.26
CA ALA A 492 -44.35 26.32 3.92
C ALA A 492 -43.19 27.33 3.98
N LEU A 493 -42.29 27.33 3.00
CA LEU A 493 -42.09 28.51 2.14
C LEU A 493 -41.31 28.11 0.89
N SER A 494 -41.87 28.56 -0.23
CA SER A 494 -41.65 28.22 -1.62
C SER A 494 -40.74 29.22 -2.33
N GLY A 495 -40.09 28.74 -3.38
CA GLY A 495 -39.43 29.50 -4.46
C GLY A 495 -38.33 28.62 -5.05
N GLY A 496 -38.47 27.90 -6.18
CA GLY A 496 -38.98 28.32 -7.48
C GLY A 496 -37.92 29.21 -8.15
N ALA A 497 -37.27 28.90 -9.26
CA ALA A 497 -37.38 27.85 -10.26
C ALA A 497 -36.10 27.84 -11.13
N GLY A 498 -35.97 26.86 -12.04
CA GLY A 498 -35.26 27.04 -13.31
C GLY A 498 -33.80 26.56 -13.42
N LEU A 499 -33.64 25.31 -13.88
CA LEU A 499 -32.63 25.00 -14.89
C LEU A 499 -33.06 25.62 -16.24
N PRO A 500 -32.12 25.99 -17.12
CA PRO A 500 -31.84 25.08 -18.24
C PRO A 500 -30.35 24.92 -18.55
N ALA A 501 -30.05 23.81 -19.22
CA ALA A 501 -28.78 23.52 -19.87
C ALA A 501 -28.47 24.51 -21.00
N LEU A 502 -27.20 24.72 -21.32
CA LEU A 502 -26.70 24.81 -22.70
C LEU A 502 -25.18 24.68 -22.78
N VAL A 503 -24.78 24.01 -23.85
CA VAL A 503 -23.44 23.72 -24.35
C VAL A 503 -22.80 24.98 -24.92
N GLY A 504 -21.47 25.13 -24.83
CA GLY A 504 -20.73 26.16 -25.55
C GLY A 504 -19.22 25.99 -25.46
N TRP A 505 -18.62 25.51 -26.56
CA TRP A 505 -17.19 25.51 -26.84
C TRP A 505 -16.62 26.93 -26.95
N GLY A 506 -15.34 27.13 -26.57
CA GLY A 506 -14.61 28.36 -26.83
C GLY A 506 -13.10 28.22 -26.59
N LEU A 507 -12.35 27.99 -27.68
CA LEU A 507 -10.90 28.16 -27.78
C LEU A 507 -10.53 29.64 -27.97
N GLN A 508 -9.51 30.14 -27.25
CA GLN A 508 -8.45 31.08 -27.75
C GLN A 508 -7.49 31.39 -26.59
N ARG A 509 -6.23 30.93 -26.62
CA ARG A 509 -5.01 31.58 -27.16
C ARG A 509 -4.71 33.00 -26.64
N GLY A 510 -3.66 33.08 -25.82
CA GLY A 510 -2.47 33.91 -26.11
C GLY A 510 -2.41 35.33 -25.55
N GLY A 511 -1.31 35.64 -24.83
CA GLY A 511 -0.80 37.02 -24.69
C GLY A 511 -0.33 37.40 -23.28
N GLY A 512 0.97 37.29 -23.01
CA GLY A 512 1.69 38.30 -22.21
C GLY A 512 2.45 39.23 -23.17
N PRO A 513 3.39 40.08 -22.72
CA PRO A 513 3.68 40.58 -21.36
C PRO A 513 3.76 42.14 -21.31
N GLY A 514 3.96 42.74 -20.12
CA GLY A 514 4.19 44.18 -19.98
C GLY A 514 4.92 44.55 -18.66
N TYR A 515 5.97 45.35 -18.78
CA TYR A 515 6.99 45.76 -17.81
C TYR A 515 6.64 46.99 -16.94
N GLY A 516 7.39 47.18 -15.84
CA GLY A 516 7.63 48.47 -15.14
C GLY A 516 7.73 48.32 -13.61
N LEU A 517 8.89 48.22 -12.94
CA LEU A 517 9.94 49.20 -12.57
C LEU A 517 9.54 50.33 -11.57
N GLY A 518 10.31 50.40 -10.46
CA GLY A 518 10.46 51.53 -9.52
C GLY A 518 9.74 51.34 -8.17
N GLY A 519 10.31 51.51 -6.99
CA GLY A 519 11.61 51.99 -6.52
C GLY A 519 11.56 52.28 -5.00
N ALA A 520 12.74 52.46 -4.40
CA ALA A 520 13.04 53.11 -3.11
C ALA A 520 12.92 52.34 -1.76
N ARG A 521 14.08 52.26 -1.08
CA ARG A 521 14.32 52.08 0.37
C ARG A 521 14.30 53.45 1.08
N PRO A 522 14.29 53.57 2.44
CA PRO A 522 15.49 53.40 3.32
C PRO A 522 15.20 52.59 4.61
N ALA A 523 16.10 51.71 5.10
CA ALA A 523 17.19 51.92 6.06
C ALA A 523 16.78 52.34 7.51
N LEU A 524 17.09 51.47 8.49
CA LEU A 524 17.38 51.85 9.89
C LEU A 524 18.24 50.77 10.59
N LEU A 525 19.27 51.27 11.30
CA LEU A 525 20.32 50.57 12.05
C LEU A 525 19.82 49.86 13.32
N GLY A 526 20.60 48.90 13.85
CA GLY A 526 20.44 48.41 15.21
C GLY A 526 21.42 47.31 15.67
N LEU A 527 22.64 47.72 16.01
CA LEU A 527 23.60 47.21 17.02
C LEU A 527 23.91 45.71 17.25
N GLN A 528 25.23 45.50 17.38
CA GLN A 528 25.96 44.35 17.90
C GLN A 528 25.72 44.10 19.41
N ALA A 529 25.85 42.83 19.82
CA ALA A 529 26.48 42.48 21.10
C ALA A 529 27.12 41.08 21.04
N ARG A 530 28.45 41.05 21.19
CA ARG A 530 29.26 39.87 21.51
C ARG A 530 29.07 39.49 22.98
N ARG A 531 29.08 38.20 23.32
CA ARG A 531 29.69 37.69 24.57
C ARG A 531 30.38 36.35 24.35
N ARG A 532 31.66 36.31 24.77
CA ARG A 532 32.51 35.14 25.01
C ARG A 532 32.52 34.87 26.52
N CYS A 533 32.61 33.60 26.91
CA CYS A 533 33.28 32.97 28.07
C CYS A 533 33.34 31.46 27.69
N GLY A 534 34.44 30.69 27.66
CA GLY A 534 35.51 30.47 28.66
C GLY A 534 34.95 29.55 29.77
N SER A 535 35.49 28.41 30.20
CA SER A 535 36.72 27.62 29.98
C SER A 535 36.60 26.33 30.84
N GLU A 536 37.60 25.43 30.78
CA GLU A 536 37.90 24.29 31.70
C GLU A 536 37.07 22.99 31.53
N GLY A 537 37.59 21.76 31.58
CA GLY A 537 38.91 21.23 31.93
C GLY A 537 38.82 20.11 32.99
N SER A 538 39.56 19.01 32.80
CA SER A 538 39.82 17.86 33.71
C SER A 538 38.92 16.61 33.52
N ARG A 539 39.43 15.47 33.04
CA ARG A 539 40.38 14.44 33.57
C ARG A 539 39.69 13.31 34.35
N GLY A 540 39.91 12.08 33.86
CA GLY A 540 40.35 10.94 34.67
C GLY A 540 39.27 9.94 35.12
N GLY A 541 39.49 8.66 34.82
CA GLY A 541 38.76 7.56 35.46
C GLY A 541 38.76 6.27 34.64
N ALA A 542 39.86 5.52 34.74
CA ALA A 542 39.97 4.16 34.24
C ALA A 542 39.13 3.18 35.08
N SER A 543 38.60 2.13 34.46
CA SER A 543 38.43 0.81 35.10
C SER A 543 38.37 -0.31 34.05
N LEU A 544 39.05 -1.39 34.42
CA LEU A 544 39.47 -2.57 33.66
C LEU A 544 38.56 -3.77 34.01
N ILE A 545 38.46 -4.73 33.06
CA ILE A 545 38.12 -6.18 33.23
C ILE A 545 36.65 -6.49 33.60
N GLY A 546 35.94 -7.48 33.04
CA GLY A 546 36.22 -8.56 32.09
C GLY A 546 35.05 -9.57 32.07
N ALA A 547 35.07 -10.49 31.09
CA ALA A 547 34.32 -11.76 30.97
C ALA A 547 32.77 -11.68 30.83
N ALA A 548 32.21 -11.99 29.65
CA ALA A 548 31.85 -13.33 29.14
C ALA A 548 30.49 -13.83 29.67
N TRP A 549 29.51 -14.02 28.77
CA TRP A 549 28.90 -15.32 28.45
C TRP A 549 27.78 -15.13 27.41
N SER A 550 27.82 -16.03 26.43
CA SER A 550 26.86 -16.27 25.35
C SER A 550 25.63 -17.03 25.84
N GLY A 551 24.48 -16.74 25.24
CA GLY A 551 23.25 -17.54 25.29
C GLY A 551 22.34 -17.10 24.16
#